data_AF-A0A7S0Z8H8-F1
#
_entry.id   AF-A0A7S0Z8H8-F1
#
_cell.length_a   1.000
_cell.length_b   1.000
_cell.length_c   1.000
_cell.angle_alpha   90.00
_cell.angle_beta   90.00
_cell.angle_gamma   90.00
#
_symmetry.space_group_name_H-M   'P 1'
#
loop_
_entity.id
_entity.type
_entity.pdbx_description
1 polymer ?
#
loop_
_entity_poly.entity_id
_entity_poly.type
_entity_poly.pdbx_seq_one_letter_code
_entity_poly.pdbx_strand_id
1 'polypeptide(L)'
;TGTIKCVESGGHRRPNGPAKVGRGIFISMEQIQGAMYRHGTDLGEVERLLMRHIHPWLPSFNEEFTTAVPLTRIRDIAHRNDIPQDLKQTIKHTIQNKLHRNAGPEDLVATEMVLKQITQSPGDYSEDFVREFKTFYAELKRFFNASGVFERLESLVETLDEESQPLVNELINAHNSLDHAHDGWFGDEGHLIRRALEVATELRAYFCAGLSTGMRNDAPDESVRQRHAWRQAEMALEEYAFVLLSRANNVMEASNAMADGDRNDEAWRYASSVSSYALKHIGLSGWKALEASTTAREIATWSKSGSATRDDESARRMKATLQRTKRLIESHTNAAMDGFLRAPVELANAFGLDAFIGSTFVESVIRAGIPFQLSRTV
;
A
#
# COMPACT_ATOMS: atom_id res chain seq x y z
N THR A 1 -4.11 -1.12 18.81
CA THR A 1 -5.58 -1.06 19.03
C THR A 1 -6.07 0.32 18.62
N GLY A 2 -7.18 0.41 17.89
CA GLY A 2 -7.73 1.69 17.44
C GLY A 2 -8.31 2.53 18.58
N THR A 3 -8.37 3.84 18.40
CA THR A 3 -8.89 4.81 19.38
C THR A 3 -10.39 4.65 19.64
N ILE A 4 -11.12 4.11 18.66
CA ILE A 4 -12.54 3.77 18.78
C ILE A 4 -12.65 2.31 19.23
N LYS A 5 -13.32 2.07 20.37
CA LYS A 5 -13.70 0.72 20.79
C LYS A 5 -14.84 0.22 19.92
N CYS A 6 -14.52 -0.60 18.93
CA CYS A 6 -15.53 -1.37 18.21
C CYS A 6 -16.13 -2.41 19.16
N VAL A 7 -17.46 -2.48 19.18
CA VAL A 7 -18.21 -3.55 19.88
C VAL A 7 -18.78 -4.51 18.85
N GLU A 8 -18.80 -5.79 19.18
CA GLU A 8 -19.45 -6.79 18.33
C GLU A 8 -20.92 -6.42 18.14
N SER A 9 -21.35 -6.32 16.89
CA SER A 9 -22.78 -6.46 16.61
C SER A 9 -23.20 -7.89 16.97
N GLY A 10 -24.37 -8.08 17.59
CA GLY A 10 -24.90 -9.43 17.90
C GLY A 10 -25.22 -10.29 16.67
N GLY A 11 -24.92 -9.82 15.45
CA GLY A 11 -25.13 -10.55 14.21
C GLY A 11 -24.11 -11.67 13.99
N HIS A 12 -24.57 -12.74 13.36
CA HIS A 12 -23.75 -13.87 12.88
C HIS A 12 -23.51 -13.75 11.38
N ARG A 13 -22.71 -12.75 10.97
CA ARG A 13 -22.45 -12.50 9.55
C ARG A 13 -21.35 -13.37 8.96
N ARG A 14 -20.54 -14.04 9.82
CA ARG A 14 -19.37 -14.85 9.43
C ARG A 14 -18.39 -14.05 8.53
N PRO A 15 -17.24 -14.59 8.11
CA PRO A 15 -16.32 -13.85 7.22
C PRO A 15 -16.89 -13.58 5.81
N ASN A 16 -17.86 -14.38 5.35
CA ASN A 16 -18.47 -14.20 4.03
C ASN A 16 -19.40 -12.98 3.92
N GLY A 17 -19.99 -12.52 5.03
CA GLY A 17 -20.76 -11.28 5.07
C GLY A 17 -19.89 -10.07 4.70
N PRO A 18 -18.83 -9.76 5.47
CA PRO A 18 -17.88 -8.71 5.14
C PRO A 18 -17.25 -8.86 3.74
N ALA A 19 -16.92 -10.08 3.30
CA ALA A 19 -16.42 -10.31 1.93
C ALA A 19 -17.42 -9.83 0.86
N LYS A 20 -18.70 -10.18 0.99
CA LYS A 20 -19.75 -9.76 0.04
C LYS A 20 -20.00 -8.25 0.06
N VAL A 21 -19.96 -7.63 1.25
CA VAL A 21 -20.05 -6.17 1.39
C VAL A 21 -18.85 -5.49 0.74
N GLY A 22 -17.63 -5.98 1.02
CA GLY A 22 -16.39 -5.48 0.43
C GLY A 22 -16.41 -5.57 -1.09
N ARG A 23 -16.90 -6.69 -1.64
CA ARG A 23 -17.12 -6.85 -3.10
C ARG A 23 -18.07 -5.79 -3.65
N GLY A 24 -19.18 -5.52 -2.97
CA GLY A 24 -20.15 -4.49 -3.39
C GLY A 24 -19.52 -3.10 -3.44
N ILE A 25 -18.80 -2.72 -2.37
CA ILE A 25 -18.09 -1.43 -2.29
C ILE A 25 -17.03 -1.33 -3.38
N PHE A 26 -16.24 -2.38 -3.59
CA PHE A 26 -15.20 -2.44 -4.63
C PHE A 26 -15.79 -2.21 -6.02
N ILE A 27 -16.86 -2.93 -6.39
CA ILE A 27 -17.53 -2.78 -7.69
C ILE A 27 -18.03 -1.35 -7.86
N SER A 28 -18.69 -0.78 -6.85
CA SER A 28 -19.18 0.60 -6.91
C SER A 28 -18.05 1.60 -7.16
N MET A 29 -16.92 1.48 -6.45
CA MET A 29 -15.77 2.38 -6.66
C MET A 29 -15.14 2.19 -8.04
N GLU A 30 -14.92 0.96 -8.50
CA GLU A 30 -14.29 0.69 -9.80
C GLU A 30 -15.18 1.05 -11.00
N GLN A 31 -16.50 0.98 -10.84
CA GLN A 31 -17.45 1.49 -11.84
C GLN A 31 -17.39 3.02 -11.93
N ILE A 32 -17.28 3.73 -10.80
CA ILE A 32 -17.18 5.19 -10.78
C ILE A 32 -15.82 5.66 -11.30
N GLN A 33 -14.73 5.04 -10.84
CA GLN A 33 -13.36 5.38 -11.25
C GLN A 33 -13.13 5.16 -12.75
N GLY A 34 -13.80 4.13 -13.28
CA GLY A 34 -13.85 3.79 -14.70
C GLY A 34 -14.82 4.61 -15.55
N ALA A 35 -15.84 5.18 -14.91
CA ALA A 35 -16.79 6.07 -15.55
C ALA A 35 -16.20 7.47 -15.65
N MET A 36 -15.24 7.66 -16.55
CA MET A 36 -14.92 9.01 -17.04
C MET A 36 -16.16 9.71 -17.66
N TYR A 37 -17.27 8.99 -17.95
CA TYR A 37 -18.40 9.54 -18.70
C TYR A 37 -19.80 9.03 -18.34
N ARG A 38 -20.03 8.35 -17.21
CA ARG A 38 -21.43 8.06 -16.81
C ARG A 38 -21.95 9.21 -15.96
N HIS A 39 -22.83 10.01 -16.57
CA HIS A 39 -23.59 11.13 -15.98
C HIS A 39 -22.97 12.53 -16.07
N GLY A 40 -21.92 12.73 -16.86
CA GLY A 40 -21.47 14.09 -17.24
C GLY A 40 -20.68 14.86 -16.18
N THR A 41 -20.30 14.21 -15.08
CA THR A 41 -19.34 14.74 -14.09
C THR A 41 -18.11 13.86 -14.06
N ASP A 42 -16.95 14.44 -14.39
CA ASP A 42 -15.67 13.80 -14.17
C ASP A 42 -15.50 13.48 -12.68
N LEU A 43 -15.08 12.26 -12.36
CA LEU A 43 -14.62 11.95 -11.00
C LEU A 43 -13.41 12.85 -10.70
N GLY A 44 -13.58 13.75 -9.73
CA GLY A 44 -12.55 14.68 -9.31
C GLY A 44 -11.32 13.98 -8.73
N GLU A 45 -10.21 14.70 -8.71
CA GLU A 45 -8.93 14.19 -8.22
C GLU A 45 -8.98 13.90 -6.70
N VAL A 46 -9.83 14.63 -5.96
CA VAL A 46 -10.05 14.45 -4.51
C VAL A 46 -10.77 13.13 -4.24
N GLU A 47 -11.84 12.83 -4.98
CA GLU A 47 -12.58 11.58 -4.80
C GLU A 47 -11.72 10.37 -5.16
N ARG A 48 -10.88 10.46 -6.20
CA ARG A 48 -9.90 9.43 -6.53
C ARG A 48 -8.92 9.21 -5.38
N LEU A 49 -8.41 10.28 -4.79
CA LEU A 49 -7.53 10.21 -3.62
C LEU A 49 -8.21 9.49 -2.45
N LEU A 50 -9.47 9.82 -2.13
CA LEU A 50 -10.22 9.20 -1.05
C LEU A 50 -10.50 7.70 -1.30
N MET A 51 -10.91 7.34 -2.53
CA MET A 51 -11.17 5.93 -2.90
C MET A 51 -9.93 5.06 -2.70
N ARG A 52 -8.74 5.60 -3.01
CA ARG A 52 -7.47 4.90 -2.77
C ARG A 52 -7.29 4.54 -1.30
N HIS A 53 -7.67 5.40 -0.36
CA HIS A 53 -7.58 5.06 1.07
C HIS A 53 -8.56 3.95 1.51
N ILE A 54 -9.66 3.76 0.77
CA ILE A 54 -10.68 2.75 1.11
C ILE A 54 -10.30 1.36 0.59
N HIS A 55 -9.70 1.26 -0.60
CA HIS A 55 -9.38 -0.03 -1.23
C HIS A 55 -8.61 -1.02 -0.34
N PRO A 56 -7.57 -0.62 0.42
CA PRO A 56 -6.83 -1.53 1.30
C PRO A 56 -7.65 -2.07 2.48
N TRP A 57 -8.72 -1.38 2.87
CA TRP A 57 -9.56 -1.77 4.00
C TRP A 57 -10.61 -2.82 3.64
N LEU A 58 -10.83 -3.05 2.34
CA LEU A 58 -11.80 -4.05 1.91
C LEU A 58 -11.23 -5.45 2.12
N PRO A 59 -11.99 -6.38 2.73
CA PRO A 59 -11.56 -7.76 2.82
C PRO A 59 -11.55 -8.41 1.42
N SER A 60 -10.73 -9.45 1.27
CA SER A 60 -10.74 -10.29 0.09
C SER A 60 -12.10 -10.97 -0.07
N PHE A 61 -12.56 -10.97 -1.32
CA PHE A 61 -13.77 -11.65 -1.75
C PHE A 61 -13.45 -12.73 -2.79
N ASN A 62 -12.27 -13.35 -2.65
CA ASN A 62 -11.96 -14.57 -3.37
C ASN A 62 -13.02 -15.65 -3.11
N GLU A 63 -13.11 -16.61 -4.02
CA GLU A 63 -14.16 -17.64 -3.99
C GLU A 63 -14.23 -18.32 -2.62
N GLU A 64 -13.08 -18.71 -2.04
CA GLU A 64 -13.01 -19.36 -0.73
C GLU A 64 -13.64 -18.54 0.42
N PHE A 65 -13.63 -17.21 0.34
CA PHE A 65 -14.13 -16.31 1.39
C PHE A 65 -15.60 -15.92 1.19
N THR A 66 -16.15 -16.14 0.00
CA THR A 66 -17.56 -15.82 -0.32
C THR A 66 -18.51 -17.01 -0.14
N THR A 67 -17.95 -18.22 0.09
CA THR A 67 -18.69 -19.44 0.42
C THR A 67 -19.54 -19.30 1.68
N ALA A 68 -20.43 -20.26 1.95
CA ALA A 68 -21.29 -20.23 3.13
C ALA A 68 -20.51 -20.32 4.46
N VAL A 69 -19.38 -21.03 4.46
CA VAL A 69 -18.58 -21.30 5.66
C VAL A 69 -17.09 -21.17 5.32
N PRO A 70 -16.55 -19.94 5.24
CA PRO A 70 -15.11 -19.72 5.03
C PRO A 70 -14.32 -19.91 6.33
N LEU A 71 -12.98 -20.02 6.20
CA LEU A 71 -12.04 -20.08 7.33
C LEU A 71 -12.37 -21.19 8.36
N THR A 72 -12.80 -22.37 7.90
CA THR A 72 -13.19 -23.48 8.78
C THR A 72 -12.04 -24.10 9.55
N ARG A 73 -10.80 -23.96 9.08
CA ARG A 73 -9.60 -24.57 9.70
C ARG A 73 -9.47 -24.25 11.18
N ILE A 74 -9.83 -23.03 11.59
CA ILE A 74 -9.79 -22.63 13.01
C ILE A 74 -10.71 -23.47 13.89
N ARG A 75 -11.81 -23.98 13.34
CA ARG A 75 -12.67 -24.93 14.07
C ARG A 75 -11.90 -26.20 14.33
N ASP A 76 -11.25 -26.79 13.34
CA ASP A 76 -10.56 -28.07 13.51
C ASP A 76 -9.40 -27.94 14.50
N ILE A 77 -8.61 -26.88 14.36
CA ILE A 77 -7.56 -26.47 15.31
C ILE A 77 -8.11 -26.37 16.74
N ALA A 78 -9.25 -25.68 16.93
CA ALA A 78 -9.86 -25.50 18.24
C ALA A 78 -10.48 -26.78 18.84
N HIS A 79 -10.58 -27.88 18.07
CA HIS A 79 -11.09 -29.17 18.57
C HIS A 79 -10.01 -30.23 18.78
N ARG A 80 -8.75 -29.94 18.42
CA ARG A 80 -7.60 -30.82 18.63
C ARG A 80 -7.47 -31.31 20.08
N ASN A 81 -6.97 -32.54 20.23
CA ASN A 81 -6.77 -33.20 21.53
C ASN A 81 -5.29 -33.17 21.98
N ASP A 82 -4.37 -32.83 21.08
CA ASP A 82 -2.93 -32.73 21.30
C ASP A 82 -2.47 -31.34 21.78
N ILE A 83 -3.41 -30.47 22.18
CA ILE A 83 -3.11 -29.13 22.71
C ILE A 83 -3.68 -28.95 24.13
N PRO A 84 -3.00 -28.16 24.99
CA PRO A 84 -3.49 -27.82 26.32
C PRO A 84 -4.89 -27.18 26.33
N GLN A 85 -5.67 -27.47 27.37
CA GLN A 85 -7.07 -27.04 27.47
C GLN A 85 -7.24 -25.51 27.56
N ASP A 86 -6.31 -24.82 28.21
CA ASP A 86 -6.23 -23.37 28.31
C ASP A 86 -5.99 -22.71 26.94
N LEU A 87 -5.06 -23.26 26.14
CA LEU A 87 -4.83 -22.82 24.77
C LEU A 87 -6.08 -23.04 23.90
N LYS A 88 -6.74 -24.19 24.06
CA LYS A 88 -8.00 -24.51 23.36
C LYS A 88 -9.09 -23.49 23.66
N GLN A 89 -9.26 -23.10 24.94
CA GLN A 89 -10.22 -22.06 25.32
C GLN A 89 -9.81 -20.69 24.76
N THR A 90 -8.52 -20.37 24.78
CA THR A 90 -8.00 -19.13 24.19
C THR A 90 -8.39 -19.05 22.71
N ILE A 91 -7.98 -20.03 21.90
CA ILE A 91 -8.30 -20.07 20.46
C ILE A 91 -9.81 -19.97 20.21
N LYS A 92 -10.62 -20.69 20.99
CA LYS A 92 -12.08 -20.68 20.86
C LYS A 92 -12.67 -19.28 21.11
N HIS A 93 -12.29 -18.63 22.21
CA HIS A 93 -12.94 -17.41 22.68
C HIS A 93 -12.35 -16.13 22.07
N THR A 94 -11.07 -16.12 21.73
CA THR A 94 -10.40 -14.93 21.17
C THR A 94 -10.38 -14.90 19.64
N ILE A 95 -10.50 -16.06 18.97
CA ILE A 95 -10.41 -16.14 17.50
C ILE A 95 -11.68 -16.77 16.91
N GLN A 96 -11.96 -18.04 17.20
CA GLN A 96 -13.01 -18.80 16.50
C GLN A 96 -14.40 -18.17 16.66
N ASN A 97 -14.81 -17.87 17.90
CA ASN A 97 -16.13 -17.32 18.18
C ASN A 97 -16.30 -15.91 17.60
N LYS A 98 -15.22 -15.12 17.57
CA LYS A 98 -15.20 -13.75 17.05
C LYS A 98 -15.36 -13.74 15.53
N LEU A 99 -14.54 -14.51 14.82
CA LEU A 99 -14.63 -14.69 13.36
C LEU A 99 -16.01 -15.17 12.90
N HIS A 100 -16.63 -16.10 13.63
CA HIS A 100 -17.96 -16.60 13.29
C HIS A 100 -19.10 -15.60 13.56
N ARG A 101 -18.87 -14.58 14.38
CA ARG A 101 -19.83 -13.50 14.63
C ARG A 101 -19.63 -12.40 13.60
N ASN A 102 -18.52 -11.67 13.70
CA ASN A 102 -18.11 -10.64 12.77
C ASN A 102 -16.58 -10.63 12.71
N ALA A 103 -16.02 -11.02 11.57
CA ALA A 103 -14.58 -10.99 11.37
C ALA A 103 -14.09 -9.53 11.32
N GLY A 104 -13.08 -9.21 12.12
CA GLY A 104 -12.45 -7.89 12.18
C GLY A 104 -10.91 -7.98 12.23
N PRO A 105 -10.18 -6.89 11.90
CA PRO A 105 -8.72 -6.90 11.92
C PRO A 105 -8.10 -7.33 13.26
N GLU A 106 -8.81 -7.15 14.37
CA GLU A 106 -8.45 -7.64 15.69
C GLU A 106 -8.25 -9.16 15.74
N ASP A 107 -8.96 -9.93 14.92
CA ASP A 107 -8.82 -11.38 14.83
C ASP A 107 -7.45 -11.76 14.24
N LEU A 108 -6.94 -10.97 13.30
CA LEU A 108 -5.60 -11.16 12.74
C LEU A 108 -4.52 -10.92 13.80
N VAL A 109 -4.65 -9.85 14.58
CA VAL A 109 -3.74 -9.54 15.70
C VAL A 109 -3.78 -10.62 16.77
N ALA A 110 -4.98 -11.06 17.17
CA ALA A 110 -5.14 -12.13 18.15
C ALA A 110 -4.52 -13.45 17.67
N THR A 111 -4.71 -13.78 16.38
CA THR A 111 -4.11 -14.96 15.76
C THR A 111 -2.58 -14.86 15.72
N GLU A 112 -2.02 -13.70 15.37
CA GLU A 112 -0.57 -13.48 15.36
C GLU A 112 0.03 -13.64 16.77
N MET A 113 -0.64 -13.12 17.80
CA MET A 113 -0.21 -13.27 19.19
C MET A 113 -0.16 -14.74 19.63
N VAL A 114 -1.20 -15.52 19.30
CA VAL A 114 -1.22 -16.95 19.59
C VAL A 114 -0.14 -17.68 18.79
N LEU A 115 0.07 -17.33 17.51
CA LEU A 115 1.13 -17.92 16.69
C LEU A 115 2.51 -17.67 17.33
N LYS A 116 2.79 -16.44 17.76
CA LYS A 116 4.04 -16.10 18.47
C LYS A 116 4.22 -16.95 19.71
N GLN A 117 3.17 -17.08 20.53
CA GLN A 117 3.19 -17.91 21.75
C GLN A 117 3.53 -19.37 21.43
N ILE A 118 2.83 -20.00 20.48
CA ILE A 118 3.03 -21.43 20.17
C ILE A 118 4.35 -21.72 19.45
N THR A 119 5.01 -20.71 18.89
CA THR A 119 6.33 -20.83 18.23
C THR A 119 7.50 -20.36 19.10
N GLN A 120 7.24 -19.89 20.33
CA GLN A 120 8.27 -19.32 21.19
C GLN A 120 9.33 -20.36 21.60
N SER A 121 8.90 -21.59 21.87
CA SER A 121 9.75 -22.70 22.30
C SER A 121 9.54 -23.88 21.33
N PRO A 122 10.52 -24.17 20.45
CA PRO A 122 10.42 -25.32 19.54
C PRO A 122 10.25 -26.63 20.30
N GLY A 123 9.23 -27.42 19.95
CA GLY A 123 8.96 -28.74 20.54
C GLY A 123 7.85 -28.77 21.59
N ASP A 124 7.37 -27.62 22.09
CA ASP A 124 6.28 -27.56 23.08
C ASP A 124 4.92 -27.99 22.51
N TYR A 125 4.77 -27.91 21.19
CA TYR A 125 3.56 -28.30 20.47
C TYR A 125 3.90 -29.19 19.27
N SER A 126 2.94 -30.01 18.83
CA SER A 126 3.13 -30.86 17.66
C SER A 126 3.42 -30.01 16.40
N GLU A 127 4.37 -30.45 15.58
CA GLU A 127 4.72 -29.75 14.34
C GLU A 127 3.51 -29.60 13.40
N ASP A 128 2.62 -30.60 13.41
CA ASP A 128 1.39 -30.60 12.65
C ASP A 128 0.42 -29.48 13.11
N PHE A 129 0.21 -29.32 14.42
CA PHE A 129 -0.59 -28.21 14.95
C PHE A 129 -0.01 -26.85 14.58
N VAL A 130 1.30 -26.66 14.77
CA VAL A 130 1.97 -25.39 14.44
C VAL A 130 1.84 -25.09 12.95
N ARG A 131 2.00 -26.09 12.08
CA ARG A 131 1.82 -25.97 10.64
C ARG A 131 0.39 -25.58 10.27
N GLU A 132 -0.63 -26.26 10.80
CA GLU A 132 -2.03 -25.90 10.55
C GLU A 132 -2.35 -24.49 11.01
N PHE A 133 -1.83 -24.06 12.16
CA PHE A 133 -2.03 -22.72 12.68
C PHE A 133 -1.35 -21.65 11.80
N LYS A 134 -0.15 -21.92 11.27
CA LYS A 134 0.52 -21.07 10.27
C LYS A 134 -0.29 -20.95 8.99
N THR A 135 -0.84 -22.05 8.49
CA THR A 135 -1.72 -22.05 7.31
C THR A 135 -2.98 -21.22 7.57
N PHE A 136 -3.63 -21.40 8.72
CA PHE A 136 -4.78 -20.59 9.11
C PHE A 136 -4.45 -19.09 9.19
N TYR A 137 -3.30 -18.75 9.79
CA TYR A 137 -2.84 -17.36 9.85
C TYR A 137 -2.61 -16.76 8.45
N ALA A 138 -2.05 -17.53 7.51
CA ALA A 138 -1.89 -17.11 6.13
C ALA A 138 -3.24 -16.92 5.41
N GLU A 139 -4.20 -17.82 5.62
CA GLU A 139 -5.58 -17.66 5.12
C GLU A 139 -6.22 -16.37 5.65
N LEU A 140 -6.01 -16.06 6.93
CA LEU A 140 -6.53 -14.86 7.58
C LEU A 140 -5.86 -13.57 7.08
N LYS A 141 -4.54 -13.59 6.87
CA LYS A 141 -3.80 -12.49 6.21
C LYS A 141 -4.38 -12.21 4.82
N ARG A 142 -4.61 -13.26 4.02
CA ARG A 142 -5.22 -13.14 2.68
C ARG A 142 -6.63 -12.56 2.75
N PHE A 143 -7.43 -12.99 3.73
CA PHE A 143 -8.77 -12.45 3.94
C PHE A 143 -8.76 -10.95 4.23
N PHE A 144 -7.86 -10.46 5.09
CA PHE A 144 -7.77 -9.03 5.42
C PHE A 144 -6.91 -8.21 4.47
N ASN A 145 -6.46 -8.77 3.34
CA ASN A 145 -5.51 -8.09 2.44
C ASN A 145 -4.26 -7.57 3.20
N ALA A 146 -3.76 -8.33 4.17
CA ALA A 146 -2.59 -7.98 4.97
C ALA A 146 -1.28 -8.60 4.45
N SER A 147 -1.27 -9.10 3.21
CA SER A 147 -0.06 -9.58 2.54
C SER A 147 0.78 -8.41 2.03
N GLY A 148 2.11 -8.54 2.17
CA GLY A 148 3.07 -7.57 1.65
C GLY A 148 3.16 -7.58 0.12
N VAL A 149 3.89 -6.62 -0.44
CA VAL A 149 4.03 -6.45 -1.88
C VAL A 149 4.59 -7.71 -2.59
N PHE A 150 5.61 -8.35 -2.01
CA PHE A 150 6.27 -9.51 -2.64
C PHE A 150 5.36 -10.74 -2.71
N GLU A 151 4.70 -11.10 -1.59
CA GLU A 151 3.72 -12.19 -1.57
C GLU A 151 2.62 -11.99 -2.64
N ARG A 152 2.19 -10.73 -2.86
CA ARG A 152 1.19 -10.38 -3.87
C ARG A 152 1.72 -10.53 -5.28
N LEU A 153 2.91 -10.01 -5.56
CA LEU A 153 3.52 -10.09 -6.88
C LEU A 153 3.81 -11.54 -7.28
N GLU A 154 4.33 -12.35 -6.35
CA GLU A 154 4.54 -13.78 -6.57
C GLU A 154 3.23 -14.49 -6.92
N SER A 155 2.14 -14.18 -6.22
CA SER A 155 0.82 -14.76 -6.52
C SER A 155 0.23 -14.34 -7.87
N LEU A 156 0.73 -13.27 -8.46
CA LEU A 156 0.24 -12.70 -9.72
C LEU A 156 1.18 -12.91 -10.90
N VAL A 157 2.37 -13.49 -10.68
CA VAL A 157 3.43 -13.59 -11.71
C VAL A 157 2.93 -14.27 -12.99
N GLU A 158 2.16 -15.35 -12.86
CA GLU A 158 1.60 -16.09 -14.00
C GLU A 158 0.54 -15.30 -14.79
N THR A 159 0.04 -14.20 -14.22
CA THR A 159 -0.94 -13.32 -14.86
C THR A 159 -0.30 -12.14 -15.61
N LEU A 160 1.02 -11.97 -15.49
CA LEU A 160 1.79 -10.92 -16.15
C LEU A 160 2.26 -11.38 -17.53
N ASP A 161 2.58 -10.42 -18.40
CA ASP A 161 3.20 -10.71 -19.70
C ASP A 161 4.68 -11.12 -19.57
N GLU A 162 5.24 -11.68 -20.64
CA GLU A 162 6.62 -12.19 -20.67
C GLU A 162 7.66 -11.11 -20.36
N GLU A 163 7.35 -9.84 -20.63
CA GLU A 163 8.23 -8.70 -20.35
C GLU A 163 8.19 -8.27 -18.88
N SER A 164 7.03 -8.37 -18.21
CA SER A 164 6.85 -7.91 -16.83
C SER A 164 7.14 -9.00 -15.79
N GLN A 165 7.06 -10.28 -16.15
CA GLN A 165 7.39 -11.39 -15.24
C GLN A 165 8.81 -11.30 -14.63
N PRO A 166 9.88 -11.04 -15.41
CA PRO A 166 11.23 -10.92 -14.87
C PRO A 166 11.39 -9.78 -13.86
N LEU A 167 10.61 -8.70 -14.00
CA LEU A 167 10.65 -7.54 -13.11
C LEU A 167 10.26 -7.90 -11.66
N VAL A 168 9.40 -8.91 -11.46
CA VAL A 168 9.05 -9.39 -10.12
C VAL A 168 10.27 -9.96 -9.40
N ASN A 169 10.99 -10.86 -10.07
CA ASN A 169 12.21 -11.45 -9.52
C ASN A 169 13.29 -10.41 -9.31
N GLU A 170 13.40 -9.45 -10.22
CA GLU A 170 14.35 -8.35 -10.09
C GLU A 170 14.05 -7.48 -8.85
N LEU A 171 12.78 -7.13 -8.62
CA LEU A 171 12.39 -6.34 -7.46
C LEU A 171 12.67 -7.07 -6.15
N ILE A 172 12.37 -8.38 -6.10
CA ILE A 172 12.66 -9.24 -4.95
C ILE A 172 14.17 -9.31 -4.68
N ASN A 173 14.97 -9.51 -5.73
CA ASN A 173 16.42 -9.56 -5.60
C ASN A 173 16.99 -8.24 -5.10
N ALA A 174 16.53 -7.11 -5.66
CA ALA A 174 16.94 -5.78 -5.21
C ALA A 174 16.57 -5.55 -3.73
N HIS A 175 15.38 -5.97 -3.30
CA HIS A 175 14.95 -5.91 -1.90
C HIS A 175 15.86 -6.73 -0.97
N ASN A 176 16.13 -7.99 -1.32
CA ASN A 176 16.96 -8.88 -0.51
C ASN A 176 18.41 -8.38 -0.40
N SER A 177 18.95 -7.80 -1.49
CA SER A 177 20.28 -7.18 -1.47
C SER A 177 20.32 -5.91 -0.61
N LEU A 178 19.21 -5.14 -0.56
CA LEU A 178 19.11 -3.94 0.27
C LEU A 178 19.22 -4.21 1.77
N ASP A 179 18.84 -5.40 2.24
CA ASP A 179 18.96 -5.76 3.66
C ASP A 179 20.42 -5.87 4.13
N HIS A 180 21.37 -5.99 3.21
CA HIS A 180 22.79 -6.17 3.49
C HIS A 180 23.67 -4.99 3.04
N ALA A 181 23.10 -4.03 2.29
CA ALA A 181 23.82 -2.88 1.76
C ALA A 181 23.73 -1.68 2.73
N HIS A 182 24.88 -1.19 3.17
CA HIS A 182 25.02 -0.08 4.14
C HIS A 182 26.19 0.87 3.79
N ASP A 183 26.55 0.94 2.51
CA ASP A 183 27.66 1.74 1.99
C ASP A 183 27.24 3.15 1.52
N GLY A 184 26.00 3.56 1.80
CA GLY A 184 25.54 4.93 1.68
C GLY A 184 25.01 5.31 0.29
N TRP A 185 24.77 6.61 0.11
CA TRP A 185 23.99 7.13 -1.04
C TRP A 185 24.66 6.91 -2.41
N PHE A 186 25.99 6.97 -2.43
CA PHE A 186 26.78 6.82 -3.65
C PHE A 186 27.27 5.38 -3.87
N GLY A 187 27.03 4.49 -2.91
CA GLY A 187 27.37 3.06 -2.97
C GLY A 187 26.26 2.18 -3.55
N ASP A 188 26.41 0.88 -3.31
CA ASP A 188 25.47 -0.18 -3.67
C ASP A 188 24.10 0.04 -3.03
N GLU A 189 24.03 0.53 -1.80
CA GLU A 189 22.76 0.85 -1.13
C GLU A 189 21.95 1.87 -1.93
N GLY A 190 22.55 3.01 -2.28
CA GLY A 190 21.88 4.03 -3.09
C GLY A 190 21.56 3.58 -4.52
N HIS A 191 22.40 2.71 -5.10
CA HIS A 191 22.11 2.09 -6.40
C HIS A 191 20.89 1.16 -6.34
N LEU A 192 20.86 0.25 -5.36
CA LEU A 192 19.78 -0.71 -5.16
C LEU A 192 18.45 -0.03 -4.83
N ILE A 193 18.44 1.06 -4.03
CA ILE A 193 17.24 1.85 -3.76
C ILE A 193 16.65 2.41 -5.06
N ARG A 194 17.51 3.00 -5.91
CA ARG A 194 17.08 3.57 -7.20
C ARG A 194 16.59 2.49 -8.16
N ARG A 195 17.25 1.33 -8.20
CA ARG A 195 16.83 0.21 -9.05
C ARG A 195 15.51 -0.37 -8.58
N ALA A 196 15.33 -0.56 -7.27
CA ALA A 196 14.07 -1.02 -6.69
C ALA A 196 12.93 -0.02 -6.97
N LEU A 197 13.17 1.29 -6.87
CA LEU A 197 12.19 2.32 -7.22
C LEU A 197 11.80 2.29 -8.70
N GLU A 198 12.78 2.13 -9.59
CA GLU A 198 12.54 2.00 -11.03
C GLU A 198 11.65 0.81 -11.35
N VAL A 199 12.05 -0.39 -10.91
CA VAL A 199 11.33 -1.63 -11.17
C VAL A 199 9.94 -1.61 -10.52
N ALA A 200 9.81 -1.08 -9.30
CA ALA A 200 8.51 -0.89 -8.65
C ALA A 200 7.61 0.09 -9.43
N THR A 201 8.19 1.16 -9.99
CA THR A 201 7.45 2.12 -10.82
C THR A 201 6.94 1.47 -12.11
N GLU A 202 7.77 0.64 -12.75
CA GLU A 202 7.42 -0.08 -13.99
C GLU A 202 6.29 -1.09 -13.75
N LEU A 203 6.44 -1.96 -12.75
CA LEU A 203 5.39 -2.90 -12.35
C LEU A 203 4.10 -2.16 -11.98
N ARG A 204 4.19 -1.05 -11.25
CA ARG A 204 3.00 -0.28 -10.88
C ARG A 204 2.33 0.35 -12.09
N ALA A 205 3.11 0.87 -13.04
CA ALA A 205 2.58 1.40 -14.29
C ALA A 205 1.87 0.32 -15.11
N TYR A 206 2.41 -0.91 -15.14
CA TYR A 206 1.77 -2.06 -15.77
C TYR A 206 0.38 -2.34 -15.17
N PHE A 207 0.28 -2.48 -13.85
CA PHE A 207 -1.01 -2.69 -13.20
C PHE A 207 -1.98 -1.52 -13.42
N CYS A 208 -1.50 -0.27 -13.32
CA CYS A 208 -2.31 0.92 -13.60
C CYS A 208 -2.85 0.93 -15.04
N ALA A 209 -2.04 0.51 -16.01
CA ALA A 209 -2.46 0.43 -17.41
C ALA A 209 -3.59 -0.60 -17.60
N GLY A 210 -3.49 -1.78 -17.00
CA GLY A 210 -4.60 -2.76 -17.04
C GLY A 210 -5.85 -2.33 -16.28
N LEU A 211 -5.70 -1.50 -15.25
CA LEU A 211 -6.79 -0.92 -14.47
C LEU A 211 -7.41 0.34 -15.10
N SER A 212 -6.81 0.87 -16.17
CA SER A 212 -7.22 2.15 -16.78
C SER A 212 -8.64 2.12 -17.36
N THR A 213 -9.08 0.96 -17.84
CA THR A 213 -10.45 0.77 -18.33
C THR A 213 -11.39 0.51 -17.15
N GLY A 214 -12.56 1.13 -17.15
CA GLY A 214 -13.55 0.92 -16.10
C GLY A 214 -14.11 -0.49 -16.03
N MET A 215 -14.58 -0.89 -14.84
CA MET A 215 -15.29 -2.16 -14.70
C MET A 215 -16.68 -2.06 -15.34
N ARG A 216 -17.06 -3.04 -16.16
CA ARG A 216 -18.40 -3.14 -16.74
C ARG A 216 -19.43 -3.56 -15.68
N ASN A 217 -20.71 -3.23 -15.90
CA ASN A 217 -21.80 -3.60 -15.00
C ASN A 217 -22.05 -5.12 -14.96
N ASP A 218 -21.72 -5.80 -16.05
CA ASP A 218 -21.91 -7.23 -16.29
C ASP A 218 -20.60 -8.03 -16.12
N ALA A 219 -19.59 -7.45 -15.45
CA ALA A 219 -18.30 -8.11 -15.26
C ALA A 219 -18.46 -9.45 -14.50
N PRO A 220 -17.94 -10.57 -15.04
CA PRO A 220 -17.93 -11.85 -14.35
C PRO A 220 -17.18 -11.80 -13.02
N ASP A 221 -17.56 -12.63 -12.06
CA ASP A 221 -16.97 -12.67 -10.72
C ASP A 221 -15.45 -12.84 -10.73
N GLU A 222 -14.94 -13.66 -11.64
CA GLU A 222 -13.50 -13.86 -11.81
C GLU A 222 -12.79 -12.57 -12.24
N SER A 223 -13.37 -11.84 -13.18
CA SER A 223 -12.82 -10.54 -13.61
C SER A 223 -12.83 -9.51 -12.47
N VAL A 224 -13.86 -9.52 -11.61
CA VAL A 224 -13.92 -8.64 -10.43
C VAL A 224 -12.81 -9.00 -9.44
N ARG A 225 -12.59 -10.29 -9.17
CA ARG A 225 -11.53 -10.79 -8.27
C ARG A 225 -10.14 -10.46 -8.81
N GLN A 226 -9.88 -10.73 -10.09
CA GLN A 226 -8.61 -10.41 -10.73
C GLN A 226 -8.31 -8.91 -10.65
N ARG A 227 -9.31 -8.07 -10.96
CA ARG A 227 -9.17 -6.62 -10.86
C ARG A 227 -8.88 -6.16 -9.43
N HIS A 228 -9.50 -6.78 -8.44
CA HIS A 228 -9.20 -6.50 -7.03
C HIS A 228 -7.77 -6.90 -6.67
N ALA A 229 -7.30 -8.07 -7.09
CA ALA A 229 -5.91 -8.47 -6.87
C ALA A 229 -4.91 -7.48 -7.49
N TRP A 230 -5.18 -7.02 -8.72
CA TRP A 230 -4.37 -6.01 -9.41
C TRP A 230 -4.38 -4.66 -8.70
N ARG A 231 -5.55 -4.20 -8.21
CA ARG A 231 -5.64 -2.98 -7.41
C ARG A 231 -4.81 -3.08 -6.14
N GLN A 232 -4.90 -4.21 -5.42
CA GLN A 232 -4.12 -4.41 -4.20
C GLN A 232 -2.61 -4.46 -4.50
N ALA A 233 -2.19 -5.07 -5.62
CA ALA A 233 -0.78 -5.09 -6.02
C ALA A 233 -0.26 -3.68 -6.39
N GLU A 234 -1.04 -2.91 -7.15
CA GLU A 234 -0.74 -1.52 -7.51
C GLU A 234 -0.54 -0.62 -6.28
N MET A 235 -1.39 -0.80 -5.28
CA MET A 235 -1.31 -0.05 -4.02
C MET A 235 -0.15 -0.51 -3.14
N ALA A 236 0.10 -1.81 -3.03
CA ALA A 236 1.25 -2.33 -2.28
C ALA A 236 2.59 -1.87 -2.88
N LEU A 237 2.67 -1.70 -4.20
CA LEU A 237 3.83 -1.09 -4.88
C LEU A 237 3.99 0.40 -4.53
N GLU A 238 2.89 1.14 -4.34
CA GLU A 238 2.96 2.52 -3.84
C GLU A 238 3.49 2.59 -2.41
N GLU A 239 3.00 1.72 -1.52
CA GLU A 239 3.47 1.61 -0.13
C GLU A 239 4.96 1.22 -0.07
N TYR A 240 5.40 0.28 -0.92
CA TYR A 240 6.80 -0.09 -1.00
C TYR A 240 7.67 1.07 -1.52
N ALA A 241 7.21 1.81 -2.54
CA ALA A 241 7.91 3.00 -3.01
C ALA A 241 8.00 4.09 -1.94
N PHE A 242 6.98 4.27 -1.09
CA PHE A 242 7.07 5.15 0.07
C PHE A 242 8.20 4.73 1.02
N VAL A 243 8.33 3.43 1.32
CA VAL A 243 9.41 2.90 2.16
C VAL A 243 10.79 3.16 1.52
N LEU A 244 10.93 2.89 0.22
CA LEU A 244 12.16 3.15 -0.53
C LEU A 244 12.54 4.64 -0.55
N LEU A 245 11.57 5.54 -0.73
CA LEU A 245 11.78 6.99 -0.69
C LEU A 245 12.19 7.47 0.71
N SER A 246 11.57 6.93 1.75
CA SER A 246 11.96 7.21 3.14
C SER A 246 13.41 6.79 3.39
N ARG A 247 13.80 5.59 2.95
CA ARG A 247 15.19 5.11 3.03
C ARG A 247 16.13 5.99 2.22
N ALA A 248 15.76 6.37 0.99
CA ALA A 248 16.55 7.28 0.16
C ALA A 248 16.83 8.60 0.88
N ASN A 249 15.80 9.24 1.45
CA ASN A 249 15.94 10.48 2.20
C ASN A 249 16.90 10.32 3.39
N ASN A 250 16.73 9.25 4.18
CA ASN A 250 17.59 9.02 5.34
C ASN A 250 19.06 8.78 4.95
N VAL A 251 19.30 8.03 3.88
CA VAL A 251 20.66 7.75 3.39
C VAL A 251 21.32 9.01 2.79
N MET A 252 20.55 9.83 2.06
CA MET A 252 21.02 11.13 1.56
C MET A 252 21.38 12.09 2.70
N GLU A 253 20.52 12.20 3.71
CA GLU A 253 20.74 13.03 4.91
C GLU A 253 21.98 12.56 5.69
N ALA A 254 22.10 11.25 5.95
CA ALA A 254 23.24 10.68 6.67
C ALA A 254 24.57 10.86 5.93
N SER A 255 24.54 10.79 4.59
CA SER A 255 25.73 10.97 3.76
C SER A 255 26.09 12.45 3.56
N ASN A 256 25.31 13.40 4.11
CA ASN A 256 25.44 14.82 3.79
C ASN A 256 25.49 15.06 2.27
N ALA A 257 24.75 14.25 1.50
CA ALA A 257 24.90 14.15 0.04
C ALA A 257 24.66 15.49 -0.69
N MET A 258 23.90 16.39 -0.06
CA MET A 258 23.53 17.72 -0.56
C MET A 258 24.12 18.86 0.27
N ALA A 259 25.01 18.58 1.23
CA ALA A 259 25.39 19.53 2.28
C ALA A 259 26.50 20.52 1.92
N ASP A 260 27.23 20.32 0.82
CA ASP A 260 28.29 21.23 0.39
C ASP A 260 27.96 21.87 -0.96
N GLY A 261 28.22 23.17 -1.08
CA GLY A 261 27.97 23.98 -2.28
C GLY A 261 28.77 23.58 -3.52
N ASP A 262 29.39 22.41 -3.49
CA ASP A 262 29.96 21.79 -4.67
C ASP A 262 28.85 21.24 -5.55
N ARG A 263 29.00 21.52 -6.84
CA ARG A 263 28.18 20.99 -7.93
C ARG A 263 28.47 19.49 -8.06
N ASN A 264 28.05 18.69 -7.08
CA ASN A 264 28.14 17.24 -7.19
C ASN A 264 27.06 16.77 -8.16
N ASP A 265 27.42 16.73 -9.44
CA ASP A 265 26.58 16.28 -10.55
C ASP A 265 25.93 14.93 -10.26
N GLU A 266 26.64 14.04 -9.56
CA GLU A 266 26.13 12.72 -9.21
C GLU A 266 25.04 12.78 -8.13
N ALA A 267 25.22 13.61 -7.10
CA ALA A 267 24.21 13.83 -6.06
C ALA A 267 22.91 14.37 -6.66
N TRP A 268 23.01 15.39 -7.51
CA TRP A 268 21.89 15.96 -8.24
C TRP A 268 21.24 14.94 -9.17
N ARG A 269 22.04 14.15 -9.89
CA ARG A 269 21.53 13.12 -10.80
C ARG A 269 20.69 12.08 -10.05
N TYR A 270 21.17 11.63 -8.90
CA TYR A 270 20.51 10.61 -8.09
C TYR A 270 19.24 11.14 -7.41
N ALA A 271 19.32 12.31 -6.77
CA ALA A 271 18.14 12.96 -6.17
C ALA A 271 17.06 13.26 -7.21
N SER A 272 17.46 13.70 -8.41
CA SER A 272 16.53 13.93 -9.53
C SER A 272 15.91 12.63 -10.04
N SER A 273 16.67 11.54 -10.09
CA SER A 273 16.15 10.22 -10.48
C SER A 273 15.05 9.76 -9.51
N VAL A 274 15.32 9.82 -8.22
CA VAL A 274 14.34 9.47 -7.17
C VAL A 274 13.13 10.39 -7.21
N SER A 275 13.32 11.70 -7.38
CA SER A 275 12.23 12.67 -7.52
C SER A 275 11.35 12.39 -8.75
N SER A 276 11.96 11.96 -9.85
CA SER A 276 11.23 11.56 -11.07
C SER A 276 10.36 10.33 -10.82
N TYR A 277 10.86 9.30 -10.12
CA TYR A 277 10.06 8.12 -9.76
C TYR A 277 8.92 8.48 -8.80
N ALA A 278 9.18 9.30 -7.77
CA ALA A 278 8.14 9.78 -6.87
C ALA A 278 7.02 10.52 -7.62
N LEU A 279 7.36 11.42 -8.55
CA LEU A 279 6.38 12.12 -9.39
C LEU A 279 5.60 11.17 -10.31
N LYS A 280 6.25 10.16 -10.89
CA LYS A 280 5.55 9.11 -11.66
C LYS A 280 4.54 8.40 -10.77
N HIS A 281 4.92 8.04 -9.55
CA HIS A 281 4.01 7.42 -8.59
C HIS A 281 2.81 8.33 -8.25
N ILE A 282 3.03 9.63 -8.01
CA ILE A 282 1.94 10.59 -7.79
C ILE A 282 0.98 10.62 -8.98
N GLY A 283 1.52 10.63 -10.21
CA GLY A 283 0.72 10.59 -11.42
C GLY A 283 -0.06 9.28 -11.61
N LEU A 284 0.56 8.13 -11.28
CA LEU A 284 -0.09 6.81 -11.31
C LEU A 284 -1.23 6.70 -10.29
N SER A 285 -1.17 7.46 -9.19
CA SER A 285 -2.28 7.57 -8.23
C SER A 285 -3.47 8.37 -8.77
N GLY A 286 -3.35 8.96 -9.95
CA GLY A 286 -4.40 9.74 -10.60
C GLY A 286 -4.42 11.21 -10.19
N TRP A 287 -3.45 11.67 -9.39
CA TRP A 287 -3.35 13.07 -8.97
C TRP A 287 -2.61 13.88 -10.04
N LYS A 288 -3.32 14.80 -10.72
CA LYS A 288 -2.75 15.70 -11.73
C LYS A 288 -1.80 14.97 -12.69
N ALA A 289 -2.22 13.80 -13.17
CA ALA A 289 -1.35 12.81 -13.80
C ALA A 289 -0.52 13.37 -14.96
N LEU A 290 -1.09 14.28 -15.75
CA LEU A 290 -0.38 14.95 -16.84
C LEU A 290 0.71 15.90 -16.34
N GLU A 291 0.43 16.71 -15.31
CA GLU A 291 1.40 17.62 -14.71
C GLU A 291 2.51 16.84 -13.99
N ALA A 292 2.13 15.81 -13.22
CA ALA A 292 3.08 14.94 -12.52
C ALA A 292 4.03 14.22 -13.48
N SER A 293 3.49 13.60 -14.54
CA SER A 293 4.30 12.90 -15.56
C SER A 293 5.18 13.85 -16.37
N THR A 294 4.69 15.04 -16.70
CA THR A 294 5.49 16.05 -17.42
C THR A 294 6.63 16.57 -16.56
N THR A 295 6.35 16.89 -15.30
CA THR A 295 7.37 17.33 -14.34
C THR A 295 8.40 16.22 -14.08
N ALA A 296 7.98 14.96 -13.98
CA ALA A 296 8.88 13.81 -13.84
C ALA A 296 9.86 13.69 -15.02
N ARG A 297 9.36 13.88 -16.25
CA ARG A 297 10.18 13.87 -17.48
C ARG A 297 11.13 15.05 -17.56
N GLU A 298 10.70 16.25 -17.16
CA GLU A 298 11.55 17.43 -17.07
C GLU A 298 12.73 17.18 -16.12
N ILE A 299 12.47 16.76 -14.88
CA ILE A 299 13.52 16.46 -13.88
C ILE A 299 14.50 15.40 -14.41
N ALA A 300 14.00 14.32 -15.00
CA ALA A 300 14.86 13.27 -15.57
C ALA A 300 15.74 13.80 -16.73
N THR A 301 15.18 14.68 -17.57
CA THR A 301 15.91 15.28 -18.70
C THR A 301 17.03 16.20 -18.22
N TRP A 302 16.75 17.07 -17.24
CA TRP A 302 17.73 17.98 -16.66
C TRP A 302 18.87 17.24 -15.94
N SER A 303 18.54 16.09 -15.35
CA SER A 303 19.49 15.20 -14.67
C SER A 303 20.45 14.48 -15.62
N LYS A 304 19.93 13.87 -16.71
CA LYS A 304 20.76 13.11 -17.68
C LYS A 304 21.76 13.95 -18.44
N SER A 305 21.42 15.21 -18.68
CA SER A 305 22.25 16.15 -19.44
C SER A 305 23.41 16.74 -18.61
N GLY A 306 23.43 16.49 -17.29
CA GLY A 306 24.30 17.22 -16.35
C GLY A 306 24.04 18.73 -16.39
N SER A 307 22.93 19.16 -16.99
CA SER A 307 22.72 20.56 -17.37
C SER A 307 22.52 21.43 -16.14
N ALA A 308 21.81 20.90 -15.13
CA ALA A 308 21.37 21.66 -13.96
C ALA A 308 22.51 22.29 -13.14
N THR A 309 23.73 21.76 -13.25
CA THR A 309 24.93 22.23 -12.55
C THR A 309 25.95 22.89 -13.48
N ARG A 310 25.78 22.78 -14.80
CA ARG A 310 26.77 23.22 -15.81
C ARG A 310 26.59 24.66 -16.24
N ASP A 311 25.36 25.14 -16.41
CA ASP A 311 25.07 26.51 -16.83
C ASP A 311 23.87 27.12 -16.08
N ASP A 312 23.85 28.46 -16.01
CA ASP A 312 22.85 29.22 -15.27
C ASP A 312 21.43 29.07 -15.81
N GLU A 313 21.27 28.85 -17.12
CA GLU A 313 19.95 28.71 -17.74
C GLU A 313 19.34 27.37 -17.34
N SER A 314 20.12 26.30 -17.42
CA SER A 314 19.73 24.96 -17.00
C SER A 314 19.45 24.87 -15.50
N ALA A 315 20.25 25.55 -14.67
CA ALA A 315 19.98 25.68 -13.24
C ALA A 315 18.64 26.38 -12.97
N ARG A 316 18.31 27.45 -13.72
CA ARG A 316 17.02 28.14 -13.62
C ARG A 316 15.85 27.27 -14.08
N ARG A 317 16.03 26.49 -15.15
CA ARG A 317 15.02 25.53 -15.63
C ARG A 317 14.74 24.45 -14.59
N MET A 318 15.78 23.85 -14.01
CA MET A 318 15.64 22.88 -12.92
C MET A 318 14.93 23.50 -11.71
N LYS A 319 15.35 24.69 -11.27
CA LYS A 319 14.68 25.42 -10.18
C LYS A 319 13.20 25.64 -10.46
N ALA A 320 12.82 26.04 -11.68
CA ALA A 320 11.43 26.25 -12.04
C ALA A 320 10.62 24.94 -12.02
N THR A 321 11.19 23.83 -12.49
CA THR A 321 10.59 22.49 -12.41
C THR A 321 10.43 22.03 -10.95
N LEU A 322 11.41 22.26 -10.08
CA LEU A 322 11.31 21.96 -8.64
C LEU A 322 10.25 22.82 -7.94
N GLN A 323 10.15 24.11 -8.27
CA GLN A 323 9.07 24.97 -7.76
C GLN A 323 7.67 24.53 -8.23
N ARG A 324 7.56 23.99 -9.44
CA ARG A 324 6.31 23.36 -9.92
C ARG A 324 6.02 22.08 -9.15
N THR A 325 7.03 21.25 -8.89
CA THR A 325 6.93 20.05 -8.06
C THR A 325 6.41 20.37 -6.66
N LYS A 326 6.96 21.41 -6.01
CA LYS A 326 6.51 21.87 -4.70
C LYS A 326 5.03 22.28 -4.72
N ARG A 327 4.59 23.07 -5.70
CA ARG A 327 3.18 23.45 -5.85
C ARG A 327 2.26 22.24 -6.09
N LEU A 328 2.73 21.23 -6.83
CA LEU A 328 1.99 19.99 -7.05
C LEU A 328 1.76 19.23 -5.73
N ILE A 329 2.78 19.15 -4.88
CA ILE A 329 2.71 18.52 -3.55
C ILE A 329 1.79 19.32 -2.62
N GLU A 330 1.96 20.64 -2.54
CA GLU A 330 1.10 21.50 -1.72
C GLU A 330 -0.37 21.38 -2.13
N SER A 331 -0.63 21.34 -3.45
CA SER A 331 -1.98 21.14 -3.98
C SER A 331 -2.55 19.76 -3.62
N HIS A 332 -1.73 18.70 -3.60
CA HIS A 332 -2.15 17.37 -3.15
C HIS A 332 -2.53 17.39 -1.66
N THR A 333 -1.67 17.97 -0.83
CA THR A 333 -1.90 18.10 0.61
C THR A 333 -3.19 18.84 0.91
N ASN A 334 -3.42 19.98 0.25
CA ASN A 334 -4.65 20.76 0.42
C ASN A 334 -5.88 19.96 -0.03
N ALA A 335 -5.81 19.27 -1.16
CA ALA A 335 -6.89 18.43 -1.64
C ALA A 335 -7.22 17.25 -0.72
N ALA A 336 -6.21 16.65 -0.08
CA ALA A 336 -6.42 15.62 0.94
C ALA A 336 -7.16 16.19 2.15
N MET A 337 -6.74 17.35 2.65
CA MET A 337 -7.42 18.03 3.77
C MET A 337 -8.87 18.41 3.42
N ASP A 338 -9.07 18.98 2.24
CA ASP A 338 -10.39 19.39 1.76
C ASP A 338 -11.30 18.17 1.56
N GLY A 339 -10.77 17.06 1.03
CA GLY A 339 -11.54 15.84 0.78
C GLY A 339 -12.10 15.20 2.05
N PHE A 340 -11.34 15.19 3.15
CA PHE A 340 -11.86 14.71 4.43
C PHE A 340 -12.81 15.70 5.11
N LEU A 341 -12.82 16.97 4.69
CA LEU A 341 -13.60 18.05 5.31
C LEU A 341 -13.41 18.05 6.84
N ARG A 342 -14.51 18.28 7.57
CA ARG A 342 -14.58 18.15 9.03
C ARG A 342 -14.99 16.75 9.48
N ALA A 343 -15.20 15.80 8.56
CA ALA A 343 -15.82 14.51 8.88
C ALA A 343 -15.04 13.72 9.95
N PRO A 344 -13.69 13.59 9.91
CA PRO A 344 -12.94 12.92 10.97
C PRO A 344 -13.08 13.59 12.34
N VAL A 345 -13.14 14.93 12.38
CA VAL A 345 -13.31 15.71 13.61
C VAL A 345 -14.73 15.55 14.16
N GLU A 346 -15.74 15.61 13.29
CA GLU A 346 -17.14 15.40 13.65
C GLU A 346 -17.39 13.97 14.13
N LEU A 347 -16.77 12.97 13.50
CA LEU A 347 -16.79 11.58 13.94
C LEU A 347 -16.12 11.42 15.31
N ALA A 348 -14.95 12.03 15.52
CA ALA A 348 -14.27 12.00 16.82
C ALA A 348 -15.20 12.55 17.92
N ASN A 349 -15.80 13.73 17.70
CA ASN A 349 -16.75 14.34 18.62
C ASN A 349 -17.96 13.44 18.88
N ALA A 350 -18.52 12.82 17.83
CA ALA A 350 -19.68 11.92 17.96
C ALA A 350 -19.37 10.66 18.78
N PHE A 351 -18.13 10.18 18.75
CA PHE A 351 -17.65 9.07 19.58
C PHE A 351 -17.15 9.51 20.97
N GLY A 352 -17.30 10.79 21.34
CA GLY A 352 -16.81 11.32 22.61
C GLY A 352 -15.28 11.38 22.72
N LEU A 353 -14.59 11.41 21.58
CA LEU A 353 -13.15 11.57 21.47
C LEU A 353 -12.79 13.05 21.30
N ASP A 354 -11.57 13.43 21.66
CA ASP A 354 -11.04 14.76 21.40
C ASP A 354 -11.01 15.05 19.89
N ALA A 355 -11.47 16.23 19.48
CA ALA A 355 -11.41 16.73 18.10
C ALA A 355 -10.01 16.60 17.49
N PHE A 356 -8.95 16.77 18.29
CA PHE A 356 -7.57 16.59 17.89
C PHE A 356 -7.30 15.20 17.30
N ILE A 357 -7.95 14.14 17.79
CA ILE A 357 -7.81 12.78 17.24
C ILE A 357 -8.24 12.73 15.77
N GLY A 358 -9.33 13.43 15.42
CA GLY A 358 -9.79 13.54 14.03
C GLY A 358 -8.82 14.32 13.15
N SER A 359 -8.22 15.39 13.67
CA SER A 359 -7.19 16.16 12.95
C SER A 359 -5.92 15.35 12.72
N THR A 360 -5.44 14.62 13.74
CA THR A 360 -4.26 13.74 13.64
C THR A 360 -4.48 12.62 12.62
N PHE A 361 -5.71 12.13 12.45
CA PHE A 361 -6.02 11.14 11.42
C PHE A 361 -5.72 11.68 10.02
N VAL A 362 -6.22 12.85 9.66
CA VAL A 362 -5.98 13.46 8.34
C VAL A 362 -4.49 13.73 8.13
N GLU A 363 -3.80 14.23 9.15
CA GLU A 363 -2.37 14.46 9.11
C GLU A 363 -1.57 13.15 8.88
N SER A 364 -1.98 12.06 9.54
CA SER A 364 -1.34 10.75 9.36
C SER A 364 -1.49 10.24 7.94
N VAL A 365 -2.66 10.46 7.31
CA VAL A 365 -2.92 10.09 5.91
C VAL A 365 -2.01 10.87 4.96
N ILE A 366 -1.85 12.17 5.18
CA ILE A 366 -0.97 13.03 4.37
C ILE A 366 0.50 12.60 4.51
N ARG A 367 0.96 12.36 5.75
CA ARG A 367 2.35 11.97 6.05
C ARG A 367 2.71 10.57 5.55
N ALA A 368 1.73 9.68 5.40
CA ALA A 368 1.90 8.34 4.86
C ALA A 368 1.98 8.29 3.32
N GLY A 369 1.89 9.44 2.63
CA GLY A 369 1.90 9.51 1.18
C GLY A 369 3.28 9.77 0.56
N ILE A 370 3.46 9.33 -0.69
CA ILE A 370 4.63 9.67 -1.52
C ILE A 370 4.85 11.20 -1.67
N PRO A 371 3.82 12.07 -1.81
CA PRO A 371 4.01 13.51 -1.85
C PRO A 371 4.78 14.05 -0.63
N PHE A 372 4.54 13.50 0.55
CA PHE A 372 5.26 13.89 1.77
C PHE A 372 6.73 13.49 1.69
N GLN A 373 7.05 12.26 1.28
CA GLN A 373 8.46 11.84 1.12
C GLN A 373 9.19 12.66 0.06
N LEU A 374 8.51 13.01 -1.05
CA LEU A 374 9.09 13.85 -2.09
C LEU A 374 9.39 15.28 -1.59
N SER A 375 8.56 15.83 -0.70
CA SER A 375 8.79 17.16 -0.12
C SER A 375 10.04 17.25 0.78
N ARG A 376 10.59 16.11 1.22
CA ARG A 376 11.88 16.06 1.92
C ARG A 376 13.06 16.10 0.95
N THR A 377 12.86 15.67 -0.30
CA THR A 377 13.90 15.62 -1.33
C THR A 377 14.00 16.93 -2.13
N VAL A 378 12.86 17.60 -2.37
CA VAL A 378 12.71 18.81 -3.20
C VAL A 378 12.53 20.05 -2.33
#